data_AF-A0AB32W849-F1
#
_entry.id   AF-A0AB32W849-F1
#
_cell.length_a   1.000
_cell.length_b   1.000
_cell.length_c   1.000
_cell.angle_alpha   90.00
_cell.angle_beta   90.00
_cell.angle_gamma   90.00
#
_symmetry.space_group_name_H-M   'P 1'
#
loop_
_entity.id
_entity.type
_entity.pdbx_description
1 polymer ?
#
loop_
_entity_poly.entity_id
_entity_poly.type
_entity_poly.pdbx_seq_one_letter_code
_entity_poly.pdbx_strand_id
1 'polypeptide(L)'
;MGNSPGKALENPQGEEDDESSFTCEICIEPTLPSKKFKNANICRHAFCQDCIAKYIEVKVQDNTAKIDCPEPSCQFYLDPLICRPMVSPDLFSSWCDLLCESSLLGSERSYCPNRNCMALVLNECRGNVKKSKCPNCKQLFCFQCQTVWHAGYQCEESEQIRDRNDVLFGQLVERKKWTRCPACGQCIERLVGCSLVKCSDAFELTSWSWDP
;
A
#
# COMPACT_ATOMS: atom_id res chain seq x y z
N MET A 1 -42.81 -57.08 -53.11
CA MET A 1 -42.86 -57.98 -51.93
C MET A 1 -42.52 -57.11 -50.73
N GLY A 2 -43.46 -56.58 -49.97
CA GLY A 2 -44.32 -57.31 -49.05
C GLY A 2 -43.63 -57.31 -47.67
N ASN A 3 -44.12 -56.50 -46.72
CA ASN A 3 -44.28 -56.93 -45.34
C ASN A 3 -45.03 -55.91 -44.46
N SER A 4 -45.90 -56.49 -43.63
CA SER A 4 -46.81 -55.93 -42.64
C SER A 4 -46.11 -55.40 -41.37
N PRO A 5 -46.84 -54.68 -40.49
CA PRO A 5 -46.32 -54.08 -39.26
C PRO A 5 -46.51 -54.99 -38.02
N GLY A 6 -45.69 -54.79 -36.98
CA GLY A 6 -45.85 -55.44 -35.67
C GLY A 6 -44.84 -54.95 -34.62
N LYS A 7 -45.37 -54.48 -33.49
CA LYS A 7 -44.70 -53.86 -32.32
C LYS A 7 -43.88 -54.83 -31.45
N ALA A 8 -42.86 -54.32 -30.76
CA ALA A 8 -42.59 -54.38 -29.30
C ALA A 8 -41.20 -53.74 -29.05
N LEU A 9 -41.12 -52.54 -28.46
CA LEU A 9 -40.88 -52.28 -27.04
C LEU A 9 -39.63 -52.97 -26.49
N GLU A 10 -38.53 -52.21 -26.35
CA GLU A 10 -37.65 -52.27 -25.18
C GLU A 10 -36.93 -50.93 -24.98
N ASN A 11 -36.79 -50.61 -23.70
CA ASN A 11 -36.64 -49.30 -23.08
C ASN A 11 -35.15 -48.92 -22.96
N PRO A 12 -34.70 -47.70 -23.32
CA PRO A 12 -33.53 -47.13 -22.70
C PRO A 12 -34.00 -46.38 -21.45
N GLN A 13 -33.78 -46.99 -20.29
CA GLN A 13 -33.79 -46.29 -19.01
C GLN A 13 -32.95 -45.03 -19.16
N GLY A 14 -33.60 -43.87 -19.00
CA GLY A 14 -32.90 -42.63 -18.79
C GLY A 14 -32.12 -42.76 -17.49
N GLU A 15 -30.80 -42.65 -17.60
CA GLU A 15 -29.94 -42.37 -16.47
C GLU A 15 -30.32 -40.97 -15.99
N GLU A 16 -31.08 -40.91 -14.90
CA GLU A 16 -31.22 -39.70 -14.11
C GLU A 16 -29.83 -39.37 -13.57
N ASP A 17 -29.20 -38.36 -14.19
CA ASP A 17 -28.00 -37.71 -13.67
C ASP A 17 -28.40 -37.06 -12.34
N ASP A 18 -28.19 -37.78 -11.24
CA ASP A 18 -28.29 -37.30 -9.88
C ASP A 18 -27.19 -36.26 -9.67
N GLU A 19 -27.46 -35.04 -10.15
CA GLU A 19 -26.61 -33.87 -9.96
C GLU A 19 -26.65 -33.51 -8.47
N SER A 20 -25.89 -34.28 -7.67
CA SER A 20 -25.91 -34.23 -6.21
C SER A 20 -25.74 -32.81 -5.69
N SER A 21 -26.83 -32.22 -5.18
CA SER A 21 -26.82 -30.87 -4.63
C SER A 21 -25.97 -30.79 -3.35
N PHE A 22 -25.48 -29.60 -3.02
CA PHE A 22 -24.83 -29.32 -1.73
C PHE A 22 -25.64 -28.31 -0.94
N THR A 23 -25.55 -28.32 0.39
CA THR A 23 -26.19 -27.30 1.24
C THR A 23 -25.19 -26.21 1.59
N CYS A 24 -25.55 -24.94 1.37
CA CYS A 24 -24.72 -23.80 1.75
C CYS A 24 -24.72 -23.60 3.27
N GLU A 25 -23.55 -23.47 3.89
CA GLU A 25 -23.40 -23.29 5.35
C GLU A 25 -23.81 -21.89 5.86
N ILE A 26 -24.00 -20.91 4.96
CA ILE A 26 -24.43 -19.55 5.32
C ILE A 26 -25.96 -19.40 5.24
N CYS A 27 -26.55 -19.71 4.08
CA CYS A 27 -28.00 -19.58 3.90
C CYS A 27 -28.79 -20.85 4.24
N ILE A 28 -28.12 -21.99 4.42
CA ILE A 28 -28.73 -23.30 4.71
C ILE A 28 -29.66 -23.78 3.57
N GLU A 29 -29.43 -23.31 2.35
CA GLU A 29 -30.20 -23.69 1.16
C GLU A 29 -29.46 -24.72 0.29
N PRO A 30 -30.16 -25.73 -0.25
CA PRO A 30 -29.61 -26.63 -1.28
C PRO A 30 -29.27 -25.87 -2.56
N THR A 31 -28.12 -26.16 -3.14
CA THR A 31 -27.54 -25.44 -4.28
C THR A 31 -26.84 -26.42 -5.23
N LEU A 32 -26.78 -26.09 -6.52
CA LEU A 32 -26.04 -26.87 -7.51
C LEU A 32 -24.52 -26.82 -7.25
N PRO A 33 -23.77 -27.93 -7.42
CA PRO A 33 -22.31 -27.95 -7.26
C PRO A 33 -21.57 -26.90 -8.10
N SER A 34 -22.12 -26.51 -9.25
CA SER A 34 -21.58 -25.46 -10.12
C SER A 34 -21.57 -24.06 -9.48
N LYS A 35 -22.47 -23.81 -8.52
CA LYS A 35 -22.60 -22.57 -7.75
C LYS A 35 -21.84 -22.62 -6.43
N LYS A 36 -21.14 -23.72 -6.13
CA LYS A 36 -20.23 -23.82 -4.98
C LYS A 36 -19.04 -22.88 -5.19
N PHE A 37 -18.77 -22.06 -4.19
CA PHE A 37 -17.57 -21.24 -4.17
C PHE A 37 -16.34 -22.11 -3.95
N LYS A 38 -15.29 -21.87 -4.75
CA LYS A 38 -14.00 -22.57 -4.66
C LYS A 38 -12.92 -21.53 -4.43
N ASN A 39 -12.54 -21.30 -3.17
CA ASN A 39 -11.43 -20.42 -2.83
C ASN A 39 -10.11 -21.08 -3.25
N ALA A 40 -9.75 -21.13 -4.53
CA ALA A 40 -8.55 -21.82 -5.06
C ALA A 40 -8.35 -23.28 -4.58
N ASN A 41 -9.39 -23.92 -4.03
CA ASN A 41 -9.30 -25.17 -3.27
C ASN A 41 -8.34 -25.13 -2.06
N ILE A 42 -7.97 -23.95 -1.52
CA ILE A 42 -7.17 -23.83 -0.29
C ILE A 42 -8.00 -24.15 0.96
N CYS A 43 -9.32 -23.98 0.90
CA CYS A 43 -10.28 -24.49 1.88
C CYS A 43 -11.49 -25.13 1.17
N ARG A 44 -12.26 -25.99 1.87
CA ARG A 44 -13.35 -26.80 1.29
C ARG A 44 -14.74 -26.50 1.86
N HIS A 45 -14.89 -25.43 2.62
CA HIS A 45 -16.15 -25.00 3.25
C HIS A 45 -17.26 -24.79 2.21
N ALA A 46 -18.48 -25.19 2.56
CA ALA A 46 -19.57 -25.29 1.60
C ALA A 46 -20.38 -23.99 1.53
N PHE A 47 -19.87 -22.99 0.81
CA PHE A 47 -20.58 -21.74 0.56
C PHE A 47 -21.03 -21.62 -0.89
N CYS A 48 -22.24 -21.08 -1.14
CA CYS A 48 -22.64 -20.67 -2.48
C CYS A 48 -21.99 -19.33 -2.86
N GLN A 49 -21.79 -19.10 -4.16
CA GLN A 49 -21.19 -17.87 -4.68
C GLN A 49 -21.97 -16.61 -4.26
N ASP A 50 -23.31 -16.69 -4.18
CA ASP A 50 -24.16 -15.54 -3.82
C ASP A 50 -23.96 -15.10 -2.37
N CYS A 51 -23.78 -16.06 -1.44
CA CYS A 51 -23.47 -15.75 -0.05
C CYS A 51 -22.08 -15.13 0.10
N ILE A 52 -21.10 -15.61 -0.67
CA ILE A 52 -19.74 -15.05 -0.68
C ILE A 52 -19.73 -13.63 -1.24
N ALA A 53 -20.48 -13.36 -2.32
CA ALA A 53 -20.60 -12.02 -2.88
C ALA A 53 -21.16 -11.02 -1.86
N LYS A 54 -22.25 -11.37 -1.16
CA LYS A 54 -22.85 -10.53 -0.10
C LYS A 54 -21.91 -10.37 1.10
N TYR A 55 -21.21 -11.43 1.49
CA TYR A 55 -20.24 -11.37 2.57
C TYR A 55 -19.08 -10.42 2.25
N ILE A 56 -18.55 -10.46 1.01
CA ILE A 56 -17.54 -9.51 0.53
C ILE A 56 -18.09 -8.08 0.58
N GLU A 57 -19.32 -7.86 0.11
CA GLU A 57 -19.96 -6.55 0.14
C GLU A 57 -20.00 -5.95 1.54
N VAL A 58 -20.48 -6.71 2.54
CA VAL A 58 -20.52 -6.27 3.95
C VAL A 58 -19.12 -5.98 4.47
N LYS A 59 -18.15 -6.87 4.23
CA LYS A 59 -16.77 -6.69 4.72
C LYS A 59 -16.08 -5.47 4.09
N VAL A 60 -16.34 -5.19 2.83
CA VAL A 60 -15.85 -3.97 2.14
C VAL A 60 -16.51 -2.72 2.74
N GLN A 61 -17.81 -2.75 3.02
CA GLN A 61 -18.51 -1.65 3.71
C GLN A 61 -17.94 -1.40 5.12
N ASP A 62 -17.50 -2.45 5.81
CA ASP A 62 -16.81 -2.38 7.10
C ASP A 62 -15.32 -1.99 6.98
N ASN A 63 -14.85 -1.55 5.80
CA ASN A 63 -13.46 -1.19 5.49
C ASN A 63 -12.45 -2.34 5.78
N THR A 64 -12.88 -3.60 5.66
CA THR A 64 -12.01 -4.76 5.85
C THR A 64 -11.35 -5.15 4.53
N ALA A 65 -10.06 -4.80 4.38
CA ALA A 65 -9.30 -5.12 3.17
C ALA A 65 -9.00 -6.63 3.03
N LYS A 66 -8.46 -7.24 4.09
CA LYS A 66 -8.10 -8.67 4.10
C LYS A 66 -9.30 -9.50 4.58
N ILE A 67 -10.13 -9.92 3.63
CA ILE A 67 -11.36 -10.66 3.91
C ILE A 67 -11.03 -12.14 4.13
N ASP A 68 -11.30 -12.61 5.34
CA ASP A 68 -11.18 -13.99 5.79
C ASP A 68 -12.31 -14.88 5.23
N CYS A 69 -12.02 -16.18 5.07
CA CYS A 69 -13.06 -17.16 4.80
C CYS A 69 -14.14 -17.11 5.89
N PRO A 70 -15.45 -17.14 5.54
CA PRO A 70 -16.52 -17.01 6.54
C PRO A 70 -16.54 -18.08 7.65
N GLU A 71 -15.86 -19.22 7.43
CA GLU A 71 -15.72 -20.26 8.44
C GLU A 71 -14.80 -19.79 9.58
N PRO A 72 -15.28 -19.67 10.84
CA PRO A 72 -14.50 -19.07 11.94
C PRO A 72 -13.16 -19.75 12.24
N SER A 73 -13.04 -21.05 11.97
CA SER A 73 -11.80 -21.80 12.22
C SER A 73 -10.83 -21.78 11.02
N CYS A 74 -11.20 -21.10 9.93
CA CYS A 74 -10.40 -21.01 8.71
C CYS A 74 -9.49 -19.80 8.74
N GLN A 75 -8.19 -20.00 8.51
CA GLN A 75 -7.19 -18.92 8.50
C GLN A 75 -6.87 -18.41 7.09
N PHE A 76 -7.60 -18.86 6.07
CA PHE A 76 -7.36 -18.49 4.69
C PHE A 76 -8.18 -17.25 4.30
N TYR A 77 -7.55 -16.34 3.56
CA TYR A 77 -8.20 -15.18 2.97
C TYR A 77 -8.87 -15.53 1.64
N LEU A 78 -9.85 -14.73 1.25
CA LEU A 78 -10.44 -14.75 -0.08
C LEU A 78 -9.51 -14.06 -1.06
N ASP A 79 -9.28 -14.68 -2.22
CA ASP A 79 -8.56 -14.06 -3.33
C ASP A 79 -9.53 -13.19 -4.16
N PRO A 80 -9.29 -11.87 -4.28
CA PRO A 80 -10.12 -11.00 -5.10
C PRO A 80 -10.27 -11.48 -6.54
N LEU A 81 -9.23 -12.04 -7.16
CA LEU A 81 -9.27 -12.48 -8.56
C LEU A 81 -10.21 -13.67 -8.75
N ILE A 82 -10.30 -14.55 -7.76
CA ILE A 82 -11.22 -15.69 -7.76
C ILE A 82 -12.66 -15.21 -7.54
N CYS A 83 -12.82 -14.17 -6.73
CA CYS A 83 -14.12 -13.60 -6.41
C CYS A 83 -14.65 -12.66 -7.51
N ARG A 84 -13.78 -12.13 -8.39
CA ARG A 84 -14.16 -11.17 -9.45
C ARG A 84 -15.41 -11.57 -10.27
N PRO A 85 -15.60 -12.84 -10.69
CA PRO A 85 -16.77 -13.21 -11.49
C PRO A 85 -18.11 -13.17 -10.73
N MET A 86 -18.11 -13.16 -9.39
CA MET A 86 -19.33 -13.20 -8.57
C MET A 86 -19.68 -11.86 -7.92
N VAL A 87 -18.84 -10.83 -8.06
CA VAL A 87 -19.06 -9.49 -7.51
C VAL A 87 -19.26 -8.46 -8.62
N SER A 88 -19.89 -7.34 -8.30
CA SER A 88 -20.01 -6.23 -9.26
C SER A 88 -18.64 -5.58 -9.54
N PRO A 89 -18.45 -4.95 -10.71
CA PRO A 89 -17.22 -4.21 -11.00
C PRO A 89 -16.88 -3.13 -9.97
N ASP A 90 -17.90 -2.41 -9.48
CA ASP A 90 -17.73 -1.33 -8.50
C ASP A 90 -17.31 -1.88 -7.13
N LEU A 91 -17.91 -2.99 -6.70
CA LEU A 91 -17.52 -3.67 -5.45
C LEU A 91 -16.09 -4.22 -5.55
N PHE A 92 -15.74 -4.83 -6.68
CA PHE A 92 -14.39 -5.31 -6.93
C PHE A 92 -13.36 -4.18 -6.89
N SER A 93 -13.65 -3.05 -7.55
CA SER A 93 -12.77 -1.87 -7.54
C SER A 93 -12.58 -1.34 -6.12
N SER A 94 -13.67 -1.17 -5.37
CA SER A 94 -13.63 -0.69 -4.00
C SER A 94 -12.81 -1.61 -3.08
N TRP A 95 -12.95 -2.93 -3.26
CA TRP A 95 -12.15 -3.90 -2.52
C TRP A 95 -10.65 -3.82 -2.88
N CYS A 96 -10.33 -3.66 -4.17
CA CYS A 96 -8.94 -3.46 -4.62
C CYS A 96 -8.33 -2.17 -4.06
N ASP A 97 -9.11 -1.08 -3.99
CA ASP A 97 -8.66 0.18 -3.41
C ASP A 97 -8.35 0.02 -1.92
N LEU A 98 -9.23 -0.64 -1.15
CA LEU A 98 -8.98 -0.97 0.26
C LEU A 98 -7.73 -1.85 0.44
N LEU A 99 -7.50 -2.84 -0.42
CA LEU A 99 -6.31 -3.67 -0.40
C LEU A 99 -5.04 -2.86 -0.66
N CYS A 100 -5.07 -1.97 -1.65
CA CYS A 100 -3.99 -1.04 -1.93
C CYS A 100 -3.71 -0.17 -0.70
N GLU A 101 -4.72 0.50 -0.16
CA GLU A 101 -4.59 1.36 1.02
C GLU A 101 -4.04 0.60 2.23
N SER A 102 -4.56 -0.59 2.50
CA SER A 102 -4.08 -1.43 3.61
C SER A 102 -2.62 -1.85 3.47
N SER A 103 -2.13 -1.99 2.24
CA SER A 103 -0.72 -2.29 1.96
C SER A 103 0.17 -1.06 2.16
N LEU A 104 -0.41 0.14 2.14
CA LEU A 104 0.27 1.40 2.44
C LEU A 104 0.23 1.77 3.93
N LEU A 105 -0.71 1.21 4.70
CA LEU A 105 -0.81 1.39 6.16
C LEU A 105 0.42 0.75 6.84
N GLY A 106 1.49 1.54 6.98
CA GLY A 106 2.76 1.12 7.58
C GLY A 106 3.98 1.65 6.84
N SER A 107 3.81 2.16 5.62
CA SER A 107 4.87 2.83 4.88
C SER A 107 4.85 4.33 5.19
N GLU A 108 6.00 4.90 5.55
CA GLU A 108 6.11 6.36 5.60
C GLU A 108 5.86 6.93 4.20
N ARG A 109 5.16 8.05 4.12
CA ARG A 109 4.74 8.65 2.86
C ARG A 109 4.88 10.16 2.90
N SER A 110 5.17 10.75 1.74
CA SER A 110 5.20 12.20 1.55
C SER A 110 4.67 12.55 0.17
N TYR A 111 4.01 13.70 0.07
CA TYR A 111 3.65 14.25 -1.24
C TYR A 111 4.81 15.07 -1.81
N CYS A 112 4.92 15.07 -3.14
CA CYS A 112 5.81 15.98 -3.84
C CYS A 112 5.35 17.43 -3.61
N PRO A 113 6.25 18.35 -3.19
CA PRO A 113 5.89 19.75 -2.92
C PRO A 113 5.49 20.55 -4.17
N ASN A 114 5.81 20.05 -5.36
CA ASN A 114 5.41 20.70 -6.60
C ASN A 114 3.90 20.54 -6.79
N ARG A 115 3.16 21.66 -6.71
CA ARG A 115 1.70 21.73 -6.85
C ARG A 115 1.16 21.20 -8.18
N ASN A 116 1.97 21.24 -9.25
CA ASN A 116 1.59 20.66 -10.55
C ASN A 116 1.85 19.16 -10.63
N CYS A 117 2.57 18.57 -9.67
CA CYS A 117 2.94 17.16 -9.64
C CYS A 117 2.18 16.38 -8.57
N MET A 118 2.27 16.83 -7.31
CA MET A 118 1.61 16.22 -6.13
C MET A 118 1.69 14.69 -6.02
N ALA A 119 2.67 14.06 -6.67
CA ALA A 119 2.83 12.62 -6.65
C ALA A 119 3.09 12.15 -5.21
N LEU A 120 2.39 11.08 -4.80
CA LEU A 120 2.66 10.38 -3.55
C LEU A 120 3.99 9.62 -3.69
N VAL A 121 4.88 9.79 -2.73
CA VAL A 121 6.18 9.09 -2.66
C VAL A 121 6.19 8.25 -1.39
N LEU A 122 6.47 6.96 -1.54
CA LEU A 122 6.54 6.00 -0.44
C LEU A 122 8.00 5.76 -0.04
N ASN A 123 8.23 5.59 1.27
CA ASN A 123 9.51 5.14 1.80
C ASN A 123 9.54 3.61 1.87
N GLU A 124 10.05 2.98 0.82
CA GLU A 124 10.23 1.52 0.78
C GLU A 124 11.52 1.06 1.48
N CYS A 125 12.42 1.99 1.83
CA CYS A 125 13.77 1.69 2.32
C CYS A 125 13.84 1.40 3.82
N ARG A 126 12.72 1.45 4.57
CA ARG A 126 12.62 1.21 6.03
C ARG A 126 13.58 2.03 6.92
N GLY A 127 14.27 3.02 6.36
CA GLY A 127 15.17 3.92 7.07
C GLY A 127 14.59 5.32 7.18
N ASN A 128 15.15 6.16 8.05
CA ASN A 128 14.75 7.55 8.14
C ASN A 128 15.20 8.30 6.87
N VAL A 129 14.25 8.61 5.97
CA VAL A 129 14.52 9.35 4.73
C VAL A 129 14.27 10.83 4.98
N LYS A 130 15.31 11.66 4.87
CA LYS A 130 15.19 13.13 4.91
C LYS A 130 15.19 13.74 3.51
N LYS A 131 16.14 13.37 2.65
CA LYS A 131 16.26 13.85 1.27
C LYS A 131 15.68 12.83 0.30
N SER A 132 14.74 13.24 -0.55
CA SER A 132 14.18 12.37 -1.59
C SER A 132 14.06 13.08 -2.93
N LYS A 133 13.99 12.28 -4.00
CA LYS A 133 13.80 12.75 -5.38
C LYS A 133 12.46 12.25 -5.88
N CYS A 134 11.58 13.15 -6.28
CA CYS A 134 10.27 12.77 -6.82
C CYS A 134 10.46 11.87 -8.05
N PRO A 135 9.85 10.68 -8.09
CA PRO A 135 9.99 9.78 -9.24
C PRO A 135 9.32 10.33 -10.50
N ASN A 136 8.29 11.16 -10.36
CA ASN A 136 7.55 11.76 -11.47
C ASN A 136 8.28 13.01 -12.03
N CYS A 137 8.34 14.10 -11.29
CA CYS A 137 8.91 15.38 -11.78
C CYS A 137 10.41 15.57 -11.50
N LYS A 138 11.07 14.61 -10.84
CA LYS A 138 12.51 14.65 -10.49
C LYS A 138 12.95 15.77 -9.53
N GLN A 139 12.02 16.56 -8.99
CA GLN A 139 12.28 17.57 -7.97
C GLN A 139 12.87 16.93 -6.70
N LEU A 140 13.94 17.52 -6.15
CA LEU A 140 14.47 17.17 -4.84
C LEU A 140 13.65 17.87 -3.75
N PHE A 141 13.29 17.12 -2.71
CA PHE A 141 12.47 17.61 -1.62
C PHE A 141 12.86 16.97 -0.28
N CYS A 142 12.47 17.63 0.80
CA CYS A 142 12.57 17.08 2.14
C CYS A 142 11.34 16.18 2.39
N PHE A 143 11.57 14.90 2.64
CA PHE A 143 10.49 13.91 2.82
C PHE A 143 9.72 14.11 4.13
N GLN A 144 10.39 14.59 5.18
CA GLN A 144 9.76 14.87 6.48
C GLN A 144 8.94 16.17 6.43
N CYS A 145 9.54 17.22 5.87
CA CYS A 145 8.95 18.57 5.87
C CYS A 145 8.00 18.80 4.67
N GLN A 146 8.01 17.93 3.67
CA GLN A 146 7.22 18.02 2.44
C GLN A 146 7.41 19.36 1.70
N THR A 147 8.62 19.93 1.78
CA THR A 147 9.02 21.19 1.12
C THR A 147 10.17 20.95 0.14
N VAL A 148 10.45 21.95 -0.71
CA VAL A 148 11.61 21.91 -1.61
C VAL A 148 12.90 21.67 -0.81
N TRP A 149 13.84 20.90 -1.37
CA TRP A 149 15.06 20.53 -0.66
C TRP A 149 15.85 21.76 -0.19
N HIS A 150 16.08 21.83 1.12
CA HIS A 150 16.77 22.91 1.81
C HIS A 150 18.19 22.46 2.21
N ALA A 151 19.06 22.32 1.21
CA ALA A 151 20.45 21.87 1.39
C ALA A 151 21.18 22.70 2.46
N GLY A 152 21.87 22.05 3.40
CA GLY A 152 22.67 22.76 4.42
C GLY A 152 21.89 23.46 5.53
N TYR A 153 20.56 23.38 5.52
CA TYR A 153 19.67 23.89 6.58
C TYR A 153 18.95 22.72 7.26
N GLN A 154 18.72 22.85 8.57
CA GLN A 154 17.79 21.97 9.27
C GLN A 154 16.34 22.24 8.87
N CYS A 155 15.44 21.33 9.20
CA CYS A 155 14.03 21.45 8.79
C CYS A 155 13.38 22.69 9.41
N GLU A 156 13.74 22.97 10.67
CA GLU A 156 13.31 24.12 11.47
C GLU A 156 13.85 25.44 10.91
N GLU A 157 14.95 25.40 10.16
CA GLU A 157 15.58 26.57 9.54
C GLU A 157 15.12 26.77 8.08
N SER A 158 14.28 25.88 7.54
CA SER A 158 13.92 25.92 6.11
C SER A 158 13.20 27.22 5.72
N GLU A 159 12.50 27.86 6.64
CA GLU A 159 11.86 29.17 6.46
C GLU A 159 12.86 30.32 6.33
N GLN A 160 14.12 30.12 6.73
CA GLN A 160 15.18 31.13 6.59
C GLN A 160 15.66 31.29 5.14
N ILE A 161 15.27 30.38 4.25
CA ILE A 161 15.58 30.45 2.82
C ILE A 161 14.64 31.47 2.18
N ARG A 162 15.12 32.69 1.99
CA ARG A 162 14.32 33.80 1.45
C ARG A 162 14.54 33.99 -0.03
N ASP A 163 15.76 33.73 -0.50
CA ASP A 163 16.14 34.00 -1.88
C ASP A 163 17.08 32.94 -2.49
N ARG A 164 17.49 33.19 -3.74
CA ARG A 164 18.39 32.31 -4.48
C ARG A 164 19.79 32.23 -3.86
N ASN A 165 20.27 33.28 -3.19
CA ASN A 165 21.57 33.26 -2.55
C ASN A 165 21.55 32.33 -1.33
N ASP A 166 20.46 32.34 -0.54
CA ASP A 166 20.29 31.42 0.59
C ASP A 166 20.31 29.95 0.12
N VAL A 167 19.65 29.65 -1.01
CA VAL A 167 19.67 28.32 -1.65
C VAL A 167 21.08 27.94 -2.09
N LEU A 168 21.78 28.81 -2.80
CA LEU A 168 23.14 28.55 -3.29
C LEU A 168 24.13 28.38 -2.14
N PHE A 169 23.99 29.16 -1.07
CA PHE A 169 24.79 29.04 0.15
C PHE A 169 24.54 27.70 0.82
N GLY A 170 23.28 27.30 0.98
CA GLY A 170 22.93 25.97 1.50
C GLY A 170 23.51 24.81 0.71
N GLN A 171 23.47 24.90 -0.63
CA GLN A 171 24.12 23.92 -1.51
C GLN A 171 25.64 23.92 -1.38
N LEU A 172 26.26 25.06 -1.09
CA LEU A 172 27.68 25.15 -0.82
C LEU A 172 28.02 24.46 0.51
N VAL A 173 27.25 24.73 1.57
CA VAL A 173 27.37 24.09 2.89
C VAL A 173 27.29 22.57 2.76
N GLU A 174 26.27 22.04 2.07
CA GLU A 174 26.11 20.59 1.85
C GLU A 174 27.30 20.00 1.07
N ARG A 175 27.75 20.66 0.00
CA ARG A 175 28.85 20.19 -0.85
C ARG A 175 30.20 20.21 -0.16
N LYS A 176 30.46 21.25 0.65
CA LYS A 176 31.69 21.42 1.40
C LYS A 176 31.65 20.71 2.75
N LYS A 177 30.51 20.11 3.12
CA LYS A 177 30.25 19.50 4.43
C LYS A 177 30.52 20.46 5.60
N TRP A 178 30.25 21.75 5.42
CA TRP A 178 30.38 22.72 6.50
C TRP A 178 29.33 22.46 7.58
N THR A 179 29.69 22.72 8.82
CA THR A 179 28.81 22.46 9.97
C THR A 179 28.35 23.77 10.59
N ARG A 180 27.10 23.83 11.04
CA ARG A 180 26.58 24.99 11.77
C ARG A 180 26.85 24.84 13.25
N CYS A 181 27.25 25.94 13.89
CA CYS A 181 27.30 26.02 15.34
C CYS A 181 25.90 25.81 15.92
N PRO A 182 25.69 24.83 16.83
CA PRO A 182 24.39 24.61 17.45
C PRO A 182 23.88 25.80 18.29
N ALA A 183 24.80 26.65 18.77
CA ALA A 183 24.47 27.78 19.66
C ALA A 183 24.14 29.07 18.91
N CYS A 184 24.88 29.40 17.84
CA CYS A 184 24.72 30.67 17.12
C CYS A 184 24.31 30.53 15.65
N GLY A 185 24.24 29.30 15.12
CA GLY A 185 23.84 29.01 13.73
C GLY A 185 24.88 29.35 12.65
N GLN A 186 26.00 29.98 13.00
CA GLN A 186 27.05 30.33 12.03
C GLN A 186 27.67 29.08 11.41
N CYS A 187 27.87 29.12 10.09
CA CYS A 187 28.56 28.05 9.36
C CYS A 187 30.07 28.12 9.58
N ILE A 188 30.66 26.97 9.89
CA ILE A 188 32.07 26.82 10.17
C ILE A 188 32.67 25.82 9.17
N GLU A 189 33.80 26.22 8.59
CA GLU A 189 34.67 25.34 7.81
C GLU A 189 35.80 24.82 8.70
N ARG A 190 36.05 23.50 8.67
CA ARG A 190 37.24 22.91 9.27
C ARG A 190 38.20 22.53 8.18
N LEU A 191 39.38 23.13 8.22
CA LEU A 191 40.45 22.86 7.27
C LEU A 191 41.20 21.57 7.67
N VAL A 192 41.65 21.47 8.93
CA VAL A 192 42.37 20.31 9.49
C VAL A 192 42.22 20.27 11.03
N GLY A 193 42.54 19.15 11.67
CA GLY A 193 42.72 19.06 13.13
C GLY A 193 41.56 18.48 13.94
N CYS A 194 41.48 18.86 15.22
CA CYS A 194 40.56 18.30 16.21
C CYS A 194 39.08 18.38 15.78
N SER A 195 38.26 17.41 16.18
CA SER A 195 36.80 17.42 15.99
C SER A 195 36.07 18.29 17.02
N LEU A 196 36.72 18.66 18.13
CA LEU A 196 36.12 19.51 19.14
C LEU A 196 36.18 20.98 18.68
N VAL A 197 35.01 21.54 18.39
CA VAL A 197 34.86 22.94 17.99
C VAL A 197 34.36 23.75 19.18
N LYS A 198 34.88 24.97 19.36
CA LYS A 198 34.37 25.95 20.34
C LYS A 198 33.88 27.19 19.59
N CYS A 199 32.69 27.65 19.92
CA CYS A 199 32.15 28.91 19.39
C CYS A 199 32.61 30.09 20.26
N SER A 200 33.10 31.17 19.64
CA SER A 200 33.45 32.43 20.32
C SER A 200 32.24 33.34 20.56
N ASP A 201 31.20 33.18 19.76
CA ASP A 201 30.05 34.09 19.72
C ASP A 201 28.85 33.57 20.53
N ALA A 202 28.98 32.38 21.14
CA ALA A 202 27.98 31.81 22.02
C ALA A 202 28.13 32.41 23.43
N PHE A 203 27.01 32.82 24.04
CA PHE A 203 26.97 33.36 25.40
C PHE A 203 27.46 32.36 26.47
N GLU A 204 27.49 31.07 26.14
CA GLU A 204 28.14 30.02 26.93
C GLU A 204 29.15 29.25 26.07
N LEU A 205 30.21 28.72 26.70
CA LEU A 205 31.21 27.88 26.03
C LEU A 205 30.58 26.54 25.60
N THR A 206 29.88 26.54 24.48
CA THR A 206 29.39 25.31 23.86
C THR A 206 30.54 24.68 23.07
N SER A 207 31.05 23.55 23.55
CA SER A 207 31.94 22.68 22.77
C SER A 207 31.16 21.49 22.23
N TRP A 208 31.29 21.19 20.94
CA TRP A 208 30.65 20.04 20.33
C TRP A 208 31.63 19.25 19.46
N SER A 209 31.33 17.95 19.29
CA SER A 209 32.04 17.11 18.32
C SER A 209 31.50 17.38 16.93
N TRP A 210 32.40 17.65 15.99
CA TRP A 210 32.10 17.60 14.58
C TRP A 210 32.12 16.14 14.12
N ASP A 211 30.93 15.56 13.92
CA ASP A 211 30.77 14.26 13.28
C ASP A 211 30.63 14.44 11.74
N PRO A 212 31.48 13.79 10.93
CA PRO A 212 31.64 14.08 9.48
C PRO A 212 30.59 13.50 8.52
#